data_AF-A0A2V5UUD2-F1
#
_entry.id   AF-A0A2V5UUD2-F1
#
_cell.length_a   1.000
_cell.length_b   1.000
_cell.length_c   1.000
_cell.angle_alpha   90.00
_cell.angle_beta   90.00
_cell.angle_gamma   90.00
#
_symmetry.space_group_name_H-M   'P 1'
#
loop_
_entity.id
_entity.type
_entity.pdbx_description
1 polymer ?
#
loop_
_entity_poly.entity_id
_entity_poly.type
_entity_poly.pdbx_seq_one_letter_code
_entity_poly.pdbx_strand_id
1 'polypeptide(L)' 'MEWLYIIAAALFVVGLKMLSSPETARRGNVVSAVGMLLAIVATLLKGDLSFTWIVCGIVVGSGIGAVSAYRVKMT' A
#
# COMPACT_ATOMS: atom_id res chain seq x y z
N MET A 1 -15.44 3.42 10.54
CA MET A 1 -14.18 3.42 9.76
C MET A 1 -13.05 2.69 10.47
N GLU A 2 -12.96 2.74 11.80
CA GLU A 2 -11.89 2.07 12.57
C GLU A 2 -11.68 0.58 12.22
N TRP A 3 -12.75 -0.17 11.93
CA TRP A 3 -12.67 -1.57 11.51
C TRP A 3 -11.90 -1.78 10.20
N LEU A 4 -11.89 -0.82 9.27
CA LEU A 4 -11.12 -0.92 8.03
C LEU A 4 -9.61 -0.88 8.29
N TYR A 5 -9.17 -0.15 9.32
CA TYR A 5 -7.76 -0.15 9.73
C TYR A 5 -7.35 -1.49 10.34
N ILE A 6 -8.24 -2.12 11.12
CA ILE A 6 -8.01 -3.47 11.67
C ILE A 6 -7.93 -4.51 10.54
N ILE A 7 -8.84 -4.44 9.56
CA ILE A 7 -8.82 -5.32 8.39
C ILE A 7 -7.55 -5.11 7.57
N ALA A 8 -7.16 -3.85 7.30
CA ALA A 8 -5.93 -3.53 6.60
C ALA A 8 -4.69 -4.07 7.34
N ALA A 9 -4.62 -3.89 8.66
CA ALA A 9 -3.55 -4.43 9.49
C ALA A 9 -3.50 -5.97 9.43
N ALA A 10 -4.65 -6.64 9.50
CA ALA A 10 -4.72 -8.10 9.35
C ALA A 10 -4.22 -8.56 7.97
N LEU A 11 -4.59 -7.87 6.89
CA LEU A 11 -4.08 -8.14 5.55
C LEU A 11 -2.56 -7.96 5.46
N PHE A 12 -1.99 -6.94 6.11
CA PHE A 12 -0.54 -6.78 6.19
C PHE A 12 0.13 -7.95 6.90
N VAL A 13 -0.40 -8.39 8.05
CA VAL A 13 0.14 -9.54 8.79
C VAL A 13 0.11 -10.80 7.94
N VAL A 14 -1.00 -11.08 7.26
CA VAL A 14 -1.14 -12.24 6.38
C VAL A 14 -0.18 -12.13 5.18
N GLY A 15 -0.12 -10.97 4.54
CA GLY A 15 0.75 -10.72 3.39
C GLY A 15 2.24 -10.89 3.73
N LEU A 16 2.69 -10.37 4.88
CA LEU A 16 4.05 -10.56 5.40
C LEU A 16 4.35 -12.03 5.68
N LYS A 17 3.43 -12.77 6.29
CA LYS A 17 3.59 -14.22 6.51
C LYS A 17 3.75 -14.98 5.19
N MET A 18 3.02 -14.59 4.15
CA MET A 18 3.11 -15.20 2.82
C MET A 18 4.41 -14.85 2.09
N LEU A 19 5.01 -13.69 2.39
CA LEU A 19 6.30 -13.28 1.82
C LEU A 19 7.47 -14.13 2.33
N SER A 20 7.31 -14.84 3.45
CA SER A 20 8.31 -15.76 4.01
C SER A 20 8.50 -17.06 3.22
N SER A 21 7.64 -17.37 2.26
CA SER A 21 7.79 -18.55 1.37
C SER A 21 7.84 -18.12 -0.10
N PRO A 22 8.82 -18.58 -0.89
CA PRO A 22 8.91 -18.27 -2.32
C PRO A 22 7.65 -18.63 -3.11
N GLU A 23 6.97 -19.73 -2.75
CA GLU A 23 5.76 -20.20 -3.42
C GLU A 23 4.59 -19.21 -3.27
N THR A 24 4.50 -18.54 -2.12
CA THR A 24 3.40 -17.61 -1.81
C THR A 24 3.78 -16.14 -1.91
N ALA A 25 5.06 -15.82 -2.08
CA ALA A 25 5.57 -14.45 -1.99
C ALA A 25 4.87 -13.46 -2.93
N ARG A 26 4.64 -13.84 -4.20
CA ARG A 26 3.95 -12.97 -5.17
C ARG A 26 2.53 -12.63 -4.72
N ARG A 27 1.80 -13.61 -4.18
CA ARG A 27 0.46 -13.41 -3.64
C ARG A 27 0.50 -12.58 -2.35
N GLY A 28 1.49 -12.82 -1.50
CA GLY A 28 1.71 -12.06 -0.27
C GLY A 28 1.86 -10.56 -0.53
N ASN A 29 2.67 -10.19 -1.53
CA ASN A 29 2.82 -8.79 -1.93
C ASN A 29 1.49 -8.15 -2.39
N VAL A 30 0.68 -8.89 -3.15
CA VAL A 30 -0.65 -8.39 -3.59
C VAL A 30 -1.59 -8.22 -2.40
N VAL A 31 -1.61 -9.16 -1.46
CA VAL A 31 -2.43 -9.06 -0.24
C VAL A 31 -2.04 -7.82 0.57
N SER A 32 -0.74 -7.56 0.74
CA SER A 32 -0.25 -6.34 1.41
C SER A 32 -0.62 -5.06 0.64
N ALA A 33 -0.53 -5.06 -0.69
CA ALA A 33 -0.92 -3.91 -1.52
C ALA A 33 -2.42 -3.59 -1.40
N VAL A 34 -3.28 -4.60 -1.33
CA VAL A 34 -4.73 -4.42 -1.08
C VAL A 34 -4.97 -3.85 0.33
N GLY A 35 -4.25 -4.34 1.34
CA GLY A 35 -4.28 -3.77 2.69
C GLY A 35 -3.91 -2.29 2.71
N MET A 36 -2.85 -1.89 1.99
CA MET A 36 -2.45 -0.49 1.85
C MET A 36 -3.55 0.35 1.19
N LEU A 37 -4.13 -0.14 0.08
CA LEU A 37 -5.20 0.56 -0.63
C LEU A 37 -6.43 0.79 0.26
N LEU A 38 -6.84 -0.23 1.02
CA LEU A 38 -7.95 -0.13 1.97
C LEU A 38 -7.68 0.94 3.05
N ALA A 39 -6.47 0.98 3.60
CA ALA A 39 -6.08 1.99 4.58
C ALA A 39 -6.15 3.41 4.00
N ILE A 40 -5.63 3.62 2.78
CA ILE A 40 -5.70 4.92 2.09
C ILE A 40 -7.15 5.35 1.91
N VAL A 41 -8.01 4.48 1.35
CA VAL A 41 -9.43 4.78 1.14
C VAL A 41 -10.13 5.10 2.46
N ALA A 42 -9.84 4.34 3.53
CA ALA A 42 -10.40 4.61 4.84
C ALA A 42 -10.02 5.98 5.40
N THR A 43 -8.76 6.41 5.18
CA THR A 43 -8.28 7.74 5.57
C THR A 43 -8.92 8.85 4.75
N LEU A 44 -9.04 8.70 3.42
CA LEU A 44 -9.66 9.70 2.55
C LEU A 44 -11.13 9.96 2.90
N LEU A 45 -11.84 8.91 3.32
CA LEU A 45 -13.25 8.99 3.72
C LEU A 45 -13.45 9.60 5.12
N LYS A 46 -12.39 9.84 5.90
CA LYS A 46 -12.48 10.47 7.24
C LYS A 46 -12.80 11.98 7.15
N GLY A 47 -12.59 12.59 5.99
CA GLY A 47 -12.88 14.01 5.74
C GLY A 47 -11.80 14.97 6.26
N ASP A 48 -12.03 16.27 6.05
CA ASP A 48 -11.14 17.37 6.48
C ASP A 48 -9.73 17.38 5.87
N LEU A 49 -9.63 16.93 4.61
CA LEU A 49 -8.38 16.83 3.89
C LEU A 49 -8.41 17.65 2.60
N SER A 50 -7.32 18.37 2.33
CA SER A 50 -7.13 19.04 1.03
C SER A 50 -6.77 18.03 -0.05
N PHE A 51 -7.76 17.63 -0.85
CA PHE A 51 -7.57 16.68 -1.96
C PHE A 51 -6.52 17.14 -2.97
N THR A 52 -6.36 18.45 -3.18
CA THR A 52 -5.32 19.00 -4.07
C THR A 52 -3.92 18.54 -3.65
N TRP A 53 -3.60 18.68 -2.36
CA TRP A 53 -2.28 18.29 -1.84
C TRP A 53 -2.10 16.77 -1.83
N ILE A 54 -3.16 16.02 -1.54
CA ILE A 54 -3.13 14.56 -1.57
C ILE A 54 -2.86 14.03 -2.97
N VAL A 55 -3.60 14.51 -3.97
CA VAL A 55 -3.42 14.08 -5.36
C VAL A 55 -2.03 14.47 -5.86
N CYS A 56 -1.57 15.69 -5.58
CA CYS A 56 -0.19 16.09 -5.89
C CYS A 56 0.84 15.16 -5.23
N GLY A 57 0.66 14.84 -3.94
CA GLY A 57 1.54 13.93 -3.21
C GLY A 57 1.55 12.52 -3.77
N ILE A 58 0.38 11.97 -4.12
CA ILE A 58 0.25 10.65 -4.75
C ILE A 58 0.96 10.65 -6.10
N VAL A 59 0.71 11.64 -6.96
CA VAL A 59 1.30 11.70 -8.31
C VAL A 59 2.82 11.82 -8.23
N VAL A 60 3.33 12.76 -7.44
CA VAL A 60 4.77 13.00 -7.31
C VAL A 60 5.46 11.82 -6.61
N GLY A 61 4.92 11.37 -5.48
CA GLY A 61 5.50 10.28 -4.69
C GLY A 61 5.48 8.94 -5.42
N SER A 62 4.34 8.56 -6.01
CA SER A 62 4.26 7.31 -6.78
C SER A 62 5.10 7.37 -8.06
N GLY A 63 5.17 8.52 -8.73
CA GLY A 63 6.02 8.72 -9.90
C GLY A 63 7.51 8.53 -9.58
N ILE A 64 8.01 9.23 -8.57
CA ILE A 64 9.41 9.09 -8.11
C ILE A 64 9.67 7.66 -7.63
N GLY A 65 8.76 7.10 -6.84
CA GLY A 65 8.88 5.74 -6.30
C GLY A 65 8.94 4.68 -7.39
N ALA A 66 8.04 4.74 -8.38
CA ALA A 66 8.01 3.82 -9.50
C ALA A 66 9.27 3.93 -10.35
N VAL A 67 9.67 5.15 -10.75
CA VAL A 67 10.90 5.37 -11.53
C VAL A 67 12.11 4.83 -10.78
N SER A 68 12.21 5.08 -9.48
CA SER A 68 13.32 4.58 -8.67
C SER A 68 13.31 3.06 -8.58
N ALA A 69 12.15 2.44 -8.32
CA ALA A 69 12.00 0.99 -8.21
C ALA A 69 12.41 0.25 -9.50
N TYR A 70 12.08 0.79 -10.68
CA TYR A 70 12.47 0.18 -11.96
C TYR A 70 13.92 0.42 -12.35
N ARG A 71 14.57 1.48 -11.82
CA ARG A 71 15.95 1.86 -12.19
C ARG A 71 17.01 1.24 -11.30
N VAL A 72 16.66 0.83 -10.08
CA VAL A 72 17.61 0.15 -9.18
C VAL A 72 18.00 -1.20 -9.78
N LYS A 73 19.30 -1.45 -9.87
CA LYS A 73 19.83 -2.74 -10.33
C LYS A 73 19.60 -3.80 -9.23
N MET A 74 19.01 -4.93 -9.61
CA MET A 74 18.82 -6.10 -8.76
C MET A 74 20.11 -6.95 -8.73
N THR A 75 21.21 -6.33 -8.32
CA THR A 75 22.53 -6.98 -8.15
C THR A 75 22.67 -7.57 -6.77
#